data_AF-A0A3Q9KQ10-F1
#
_entry.id   AF-A0A3Q9KQ10-F1
#
_cell.length_a   1.000
_cell.length_b   1.000
_cell.length_c   1.000
_cell.angle_alpha   90.00
_cell.angle_beta   90.00
_cell.angle_gamma   90.00
#
_symmetry.space_group_name_H-M   'P 1'
#
loop_
_entity.id
_entity.type
_entity.pdbx_description
1 polymer ?
#
loop_
_entity_poly.entity_id
_entity_poly.type
_entity_poly.pdbx_seq_one_letter_code
_entity_poly.pdbx_strand_id
1 'polypeptide(L)' 'MRLFHHADEGDGTHQVRAATSTDGIHWTRTGTWALPLLETPRIGLVSLNTAGATAHFDYLRTYGPAD' A
#
# COMPACT_ATOMS: atom_id res chain seq x y z
N MET A 1 5.14 -6.77 -2.41
CA MET A 1 4.88 -5.32 -2.20
C MET A 1 4.55 -5.06 -0.74
N ARG A 2 4.84 -3.84 -0.24
CA ARG A 2 4.38 -3.33 1.06
C ARG A 2 3.84 -1.92 0.88
N LEU A 3 2.83 -1.59 1.69
CA LEU A 3 2.29 -0.24 1.83
C LEU A 3 2.38 0.15 3.30
N PHE A 4 2.82 1.38 3.56
CA PHE A 4 2.86 1.99 4.88
C PHE A 4 1.89 3.15 4.88
N HIS A 5 1.03 3.22 5.89
CA HIS A 5 0.03 4.27 6.06
C HIS A 5 0.34 5.07 7.32
N HIS A 6 0.24 6.38 7.20
CA HIS A 6 0.31 7.32 8.31
C HIS A 6 -0.76 8.40 8.09
N ALA A 7 -1.60 8.65 9.11
CA ALA A 7 -2.48 9.81 9.11
C ALA A 7 -1.71 10.99 9.71
N ASP A 8 -1.57 12.06 8.92
CA ASP A 8 -1.00 13.32 9.35
C ASP A 8 -2.15 14.31 9.57
N GLU A 9 -2.52 14.52 10.84
CA GLU A 9 -3.62 15.41 11.22
C GLU A 9 -3.26 16.89 11.06
N GLY A 10 -1.96 17.24 11.10
CA GLY A 10 -1.50 18.61 10.93
C GLY A 10 -1.67 19.10 9.50
N ASP A 11 -1.34 18.23 8.54
CA ASP A 11 -1.50 18.50 7.11
C ASP A 11 -2.87 18.04 6.55
N GLY A 12 -3.68 17.35 7.36
CA GLY A 12 -5.00 16.85 6.96
C GLY A 12 -4.93 15.79 5.86
N THR A 13 -3.93 14.91 5.90
CA THR A 13 -3.72 13.89 4.87
C THR A 13 -3.49 12.47 5.40
N HIS A 14 -3.91 11.49 4.62
CA HIS A 14 -3.37 10.14 4.65
C HIS A 14 -2.14 10.05 3.76
N GLN A 15 -0.98 9.82 4.36
CA GLN A 15 0.25 9.53 3.64
C GLN A 15 0.38 8.01 3.45
N VAL A 16 0.51 7.58 2.19
CA VAL A 16 0.73 6.18 1.83
C VAL A 16 2.07 6.06 1.11
N ARG A 17 2.98 5.23 1.60
CA ARG A 17 4.29 4.98 0.99
C ARG A 17 4.41 3.53 0.53
N ALA A 18 4.91 3.33 -0.68
CA ALA A 18 5.14 2.00 -1.23
C ALA A 18 6.58 1.51 -1.06
N ALA A 19 6.75 0.19 -0.98
CA ALA A 19 8.02 -0.48 -1.17
C ALA A 19 7.86 -1.78 -1.97
N THR A 20 8.83 -2.05 -2.83
CA THR A 20 8.88 -3.25 -3.69
C THR A 20 10.07 -4.13 -3.33
N SER A 21 9.92 -5.43 -3.62
CA SER A 21 10.93 -6.46 -3.36
C SER A 21 10.69 -7.61 -4.33
N THR A 22 11.77 -8.26 -4.75
CA THR A 22 11.75 -9.48 -5.58
C THR A 22 12.11 -10.74 -4.80
N ASP A 23 12.64 -10.61 -3.58
CA ASP A 23 13.08 -11.72 -2.72
C ASP A 23 12.33 -11.77 -1.37
N GLY A 24 11.48 -10.79 -1.08
CA GLY A 24 10.75 -10.68 0.18
C GLY A 24 11.58 -10.22 1.38
N ILE A 25 12.90 -10.07 1.22
CA ILE A 25 13.87 -9.76 2.29
C ILE A 25 14.35 -8.32 2.15
N HIS A 26 14.79 -7.92 0.95
CA HIS A 26 15.30 -6.58 0.66
C HIS A 26 14.19 -5.73 0.03
N TRP A 27 14.01 -4.51 0.54
CA TRP A 27 12.89 -3.65 0.18
C TRP A 27 13.37 -2.29 -0.30
N THR A 28 13.01 -1.92 -1.53
CA THR A 28 13.26 -0.60 -2.09
C THR A 28 12.04 0.27 -1.86
N ARG A 29 12.21 1.40 -1.16
CA ARG A 29 11.14 2.38 -0.97
C ARG A 29 10.91 3.15 -2.28
N THR A 30 9.65 3.38 -2.60
CA THR A 30 9.24 4.15 -3.78
C THR A 30 8.43 5.38 -3.37
N GLY A 31 7.51 5.84 -4.21
CA GLY A 31 6.75 7.07 -4.03
C GLY A 31 5.90 7.09 -2.75
N THR A 32 5.55 8.31 -2.36
CA THR A 32 4.57 8.60 -1.30
C THR A 32 3.43 9.38 -1.91
N TRP A 33 2.20 8.99 -1.61
CA TRP A 33 0.98 9.70 -2.00
C TRP A 33 0.37 10.34 -0.75
N ALA A 34 0.03 11.62 -0.84
CA ALA A 34 -0.76 12.32 0.16
C ALA A 34 -2.21 12.39 -0.35
N LEU A 35 -3.12 11.75 0.38
CA LEU A 35 -4.55 11.72 0.10
C LEU A 35 -5.28 12.56 1.15
N PRO A 36 -6.35 13.30 0.83
CA PRO A 36 -7.11 14.04 1.83
C PRO A 36 -7.67 13.15 2.96
N LEU A 37 -7.70 13.67 4.20
CA LEU A 37 -8.27 12.99 5.38
C LEU A 37 -9.82 13.04 5.39
N LEU A 38 -10.45 12.57 4.31
CA LEU A 38 -11.92 12.59 4.16
C LEU A 38 -12.57 11.28 4.61
N GLU A 39 -11.89 10.16 4.40
CA GLU A 39 -12.37 8.82 4.75
C GLU A 39 -11.20 7.86 5.02
N THR A 40 -11.46 6.80 5.77
CA THR A 40 -10.45 5.76 6.04
C THR A 40 -10.06 5.03 4.75
N PRO A 41 -8.76 4.97 4.38
CA PRO A 41 -8.32 4.31 3.16
C PRO A 41 -8.62 2.81 3.19
N ARG A 42 -8.99 2.27 2.03
CA ARG A 42 -9.16 0.84 1.80
C ARG A 42 -7.99 0.30 0.97
N ILE A 43 -7.61 -0.95 1.21
CA ILE A 43 -6.60 -1.66 0.43
C ILE A 43 -7.25 -2.82 -0.34
N GLY A 44 -6.79 -3.04 -1.57
CA GLY A 44 -7.27 -4.12 -2.43
C GLY A 44 -6.17 -4.66 -3.32
N LEU A 45 -6.38 -5.87 -3.83
CA LEU A 45 -5.54 -6.52 -4.83
C LEU A 45 -6.20 -6.36 -6.20
N VAL A 46 -5.43 -5.96 -7.21
CA VAL A 46 -5.94 -5.71 -8.56
C VAL A 46 -5.03 -6.37 -9.60
N SER A 47 -5.63 -7.07 -10.57
CA SER A 47 -4.98 -7.46 -11.82
C SER A 47 -5.45 -6.49 -12.90
N LEU A 48 -4.55 -5.67 -13.42
CA LEU A 48 -4.88 -4.66 -14.43
C LEU A 48 -3.89 -4.77 -15.60
N ASN A 49 -4.38 -5.25 -16.73
CA ASN A 49 -3.68 -5.27 -18.02
C ASN A 49 -4.72 -5.52 -19.14
N THR A 50 -4.30 -5.92 -20.34
CA THR A 50 -5.18 -6.35 -21.43
C THR A 50 -5.97 -7.62 -21.09
N ALA A 51 -7.02 -7.90 -21.88
CA ALA A 51 -7.88 -9.06 -21.69
C ALA A 51 -7.09 -10.38 -21.66
N GLY A 52 -7.42 -11.24 -20.69
CA GLY A 52 -6.75 -12.52 -20.47
C GLY A 52 -5.60 -12.48 -19.45
N ALA A 53 -5.19 -11.30 -18.97
CA ALA A 53 -4.17 -11.19 -17.93
C ALA A 53 -4.69 -11.65 -16.56
N THR A 54 -4.05 -12.68 -16.03
CA THR A 54 -4.34 -13.24 -14.71
C THR A 54 -3.18 -12.97 -13.76
N ALA A 55 -3.48 -12.60 -12.52
CA ALA A 55 -2.49 -12.46 -11.45
C ALA A 55 -2.87 -13.39 -10.29
N HIS A 56 -1.87 -13.99 -9.67
CA HIS A 56 -2.02 -14.80 -8.47
C HIS A 56 -1.47 -14.04 -7.28
N PHE A 57 -2.23 -14.02 -6.19
CA PHE A 57 -1.83 -13.42 -4.93
C PHE A 57 -1.89 -14.47 -3.84
N ASP A 58 -0.75 -14.88 -3.31
CA ASP A 58 -0.70 -15.91 -2.27
C ASP A 58 -1.27 -15.39 -0.94
N TYR A 59 -1.05 -14.11 -0.63
CA TYR A 59 -1.51 -13.51 0.61
C TYR A 59 -1.64 -11.98 0.53
N LEU A 60 -2.59 -11.47 1.31
CA LEU A 60 -2.63 -10.09 1.78
C LEU A 60 -2.51 -10.12 3.30
N ARG A 61 -1.57 -9.36 3.86
CA ARG A 61 -1.38 -9.24 5.31
C ARG A 61 -1.48 -7.79 5.71
N THR A 62 -2.28 -7.51 6.73
CA THR A 62 -2.35 -6.21 7.40
C THR A 62 -1.69 -6.33 8.77
N TYR A 63 -1.04 -5.26 9.19
CA TYR A 63 -0.42 -5.15 10.51
C TYR A 63 -0.95 -3.87 11.15
N GLY A 64 -1.40 -3.96 12.40
CA GLY A 64 -1.75 -2.79 13.19
C GLY A 64 -0.50 -2.12 13.78
N PRO A 65 -0.66 -0.99 14.47
CA PRO A 65 0.37 -0.51 15.40
C PRO A 65 0.69 -1.61 16.41
N ALA A 66 1.94 -1.63 16.90
CA ALA A 66 2.24 -2.42 18.09
C ALA A 66 1.48 -1.79 19.28
N ASP A 67 0.81 -2.64 20.07
CA ASP A 67 0.22 -2.25 21.36
C ASP A 67 1.29 -1.75 22.35
#